data_AF-A0A392W6N4-F1
#
_entry.id   AF-A0A392W6N4-F1
#
_cell.length_a   1.000
_cell.length_b   1.000
_cell.length_c   1.000
_cell.angle_alpha   90.00
_cell.angle_beta   90.00
_cell.angle_gamma   90.00
#
_symmetry.space_group_name_H-M   'P 1'
#
loop_
_entity.id
_entity.type
_entity.pdbx_description
1 polymer ?
#
loop_
_entity_poly.entity_id
_entity_poly.type
_entity_poly.pdbx_seq_one_letter_code
_entity_poly.pdbx_strand_id
1 'polypeptide(L)' 'MANFEVHRVLVDPGSSVDIMYARTFETLQLNERNLTP' A
#
# COMPACT_ATOMS: atom_id res chain seq x y z
N MET A 1 -4.98 20.37 11.55
CA MET A 1 -4.54 19.28 10.65
C MET A 1 -3.59 18.41 11.43
N ALA A 2 -3.92 17.14 11.65
CA ALA A 2 -3.02 16.22 12.35
C ALA A 2 -1.87 15.86 11.40
N ASN A 3 -0.64 16.19 11.78
CA ASN A 3 0.55 15.83 11.02
C ASN A 3 0.78 14.32 11.18
N PHE A 4 0.31 13.54 10.22
CA PHE A 4 0.69 12.13 10.11
C PHE A 4 2.02 12.05 9.37
N GLU A 5 3.03 11.48 10.00
CA GLU A 5 4.30 11.16 9.37
C GLU A 5 4.09 9.94 8.47
N VAL A 6 4.04 10.17 7.15
CA VAL A 6 3.83 9.11 6.16
C VAL A 6 5.19 8.54 5.78
N HIS A 7 5.50 7.34 6.26
CA HIS A 7 6.66 6.57 5.79
C HIS A 7 6.25 5.67 4.62
N ARG A 8 6.93 5.81 3.47
CA ARG A 8 6.78 4.87 2.35
C ARG A 8 7.67 3.66 2.62
N VAL A 9 7.07 2.49 2.77
CA VAL A 9 7.78 1.21 2.93
C VAL A 9 7.64 0.42 1.64
N LEU A 10 8.75 -0.16 1.17
CA LEU A 10 8.76 -1.03 0.01
C LEU A 10 8.07 -2.34 0.41
N VAL A 11 6.87 -2.56 -0.12
CA VAL A 11 6.19 -3.84 0.01
C VAL A 11 6.59 -4.67 -1.21
N ASP A 12 7.29 -5.78 -0.98
CA ASP A 12 7.59 -6.72 -2.06
C ASP A 12 6.26 -7.21 -2.65
N PRO A 13 5.98 -7.02 -3.95
CA PRO A 13 4.73 -7.41 -4.58
C PRO A 13 4.60 -8.93 -4.76
N GLY A 14 5.33 -9.72 -3.95
CA GLY A 14 5.20 -11.17 -3.92
C GLY A 14 3.75 -11.59 -3.69
N SER A 15 3.38 -12.73 -4.29
CA SER A 15 2.00 -13.25 -4.43
C SER A 15 1.11 -13.25 -3.16
N SER A 16 1.69 -13.15 -1.96
CA SER A 16 0.96 -13.10 -0.69
C SER A 16 0.45 -11.70 -0.33
N VAL A 17 1.11 -10.63 -0.78
CA VAL A 17 0.77 -9.24 -0.43
C VAL A 17 -0.57 -8.85 -1.04
N ASP A 18 -0.78 -9.16 -2.32
CA ASP A 18 -2.03 -8.87 -3.01
C ASP A 18 -3.22 -9.56 -2.33
N ILE A 19 -3.04 -10.80 -1.86
CA ILE A 19 -4.10 -11.55 -1.20
C ILE A 19 -4.37 -11.01 0.21
N MET A 20 -3.31 -10.70 0.98
CA MET A 20 -3.45 -10.26 2.37
C MET A 20 -3.92 -8.81 2.50
N TYR A 21 -3.62 -7.96 1.53
CA TYR A 21 -3.85 -6.52 1.63
C TYR A 21 -4.72 -5.92 0.53
N ALA A 22 -5.28 -6.72 -0.39
CA ALA A 22 -6.21 -6.22 -1.44
C ALA A 22 -7.27 -5.27 -0.89
N ARG A 23 -8.02 -5.68 0.15
CA ARG A 23 -9.07 -4.85 0.76
C ARG A 23 -8.51 -3.59 1.41
N THR A 24 -7.31 -3.66 1.98
CA THR A 24 -6.64 -2.50 2.57
C THR A 24 -6.26 -1.49 1.49
N PHE A 25 -5.69 -1.95 0.38
CA PHE A 25 -5.34 -1.08 -0.75
C PHE A 25 -6.58 -0.46 -1.40
N GLU A 26 -7.67 -1.22 -1.57
CA GLU A 26 -8.96 -0.69 -2.04
C GLU A 26 -9.49 0.41 -1.13
N THR A 27 -9.49 0.18 0.19
CA THR A 27 -9.98 1.14 1.18
C THR A 27 -9.15 2.42 1.17
N LEU A 28 -7.84 2.29 0.94
CA LEU A 28 -6.90 3.41 0.85
C LEU A 28 -6.82 4.03 -0.55
N GLN A 29 -7.57 3.51 -1.53
CA GLN A 29 -7.54 3.92 -2.94
C GLN A 29 -6.14 3.87 -3.57
N LEU A 30 -5.33 2.90 -3.15
CA LEU A 30 -3.99 2.67 -3.66
C LEU A 30 -4.05 1.73 -4.88
N ASN A 31 -3.22 2.00 -5.88
CA ASN A 31 -3.04 1.16 -7.06
C ASN A 31 -1.56 0.79 -7.26
N GLU A 32 -1.26 -0.07 -8.24
CA GLU A 32 0.11 -0.55 -8.51
C GLU A 32 1.15 0.57 -8.60
N ARG A 33 0.81 1.73 -9.17
CA ARG A 33 1.75 2.87 -9.29
C ARG A 33 2.11 3.49 -7.94
N ASN A 34 1.30 3.27 -6.91
CA ASN A 34 1.60 3.69 -5.54
C ASN A 34 2.52 2.69 -4.82
N LEU A 35 2.53 1.44 -5.27
CA LEU A 35 3.25 0.32 -4.66
C LEU A 35 4.62 0.08 -5.32
N THR A 36 4.79 0.49 -6.58
CA THR A 36 6.08 0.49 -7.27
C THR A 36 6.89 1.73 -6.91
N PRO A 37 8.23 1.63 -6.78
CA PRO A 37 9.12 2.79 -6.62
C PRO A 37 8.95 3.86 -7.69
#